data_AF-A0A9D6M7Q5-F1
#
_entry.id   AF-A0A9D6M7Q5-F1
#
_cell.length_a   1.000
_cell.length_b   1.000
_cell.length_c   1.000
_cell.angle_alpha   90.00
_cell.angle_beta   90.00
_cell.angle_gamma   90.00
#
_symmetry.space_group_name_H-M   'P 1'
#
loop_
_entity.id
_entity.type
_entity.pdbx_description
1 polymer ?
#
loop_
_entity_poly.entity_id
_entity_poly.type
_entity_poly.pdbx_seq_one_letter_code
_entity_poly.pdbx_strand_id
1 'polypeptide(L)'
;MHVSPELSIESLAPGLADVFAPHPIAAAYIFGSAARGQMTPFSDIDVALLLTAGCVAKSDHLKFELSLEAEIAERCGLSETDVRIINDAPLIVRGRVLTEGVLLYVRDDEFRIDFETRTRTEYFDFLPAVEYLREAFFADVRKRGLDGQHSEN
;
A
#
# COMPACT_ATOMS: atom_id res chain seq x y z
N MET A 1 -6.92 -30.58 -14.52
CA MET A 1 -5.84 -30.04 -13.65
C MET A 1 -5.53 -28.65 -14.18
N HIS A 2 -6.26 -27.63 -13.70
CA HIS A 2 -6.01 -26.24 -14.09
C HIS A 2 -4.82 -25.77 -13.26
N VAL A 3 -3.65 -25.73 -13.88
CA VAL A 3 -2.47 -25.09 -13.31
C VAL A 3 -2.70 -23.60 -13.57
N SER A 4 -3.26 -22.89 -12.60
CA SER A 4 -3.26 -21.42 -12.65
C SER A 4 -1.81 -20.98 -12.68
N PRO A 5 -1.41 -20.06 -13.58
CA PRO A 5 -0.03 -19.62 -13.67
C PRO A 5 0.37 -18.99 -12.33
N GLU A 6 1.60 -19.24 -11.90
CA GLU A 6 2.19 -18.50 -10.77
C GLU A 6 2.16 -17.02 -11.12
N LEU A 7 1.20 -16.29 -10.51
CA LEU A 7 1.03 -14.86 -10.72
C LEU A 7 2.22 -14.17 -10.04
N SER A 8 3.26 -13.86 -10.81
CA SER A 8 4.46 -13.18 -10.32
C SER A 8 4.32 -11.68 -10.55
N ILE A 9 4.83 -10.86 -9.63
CA ILE A 9 4.86 -9.39 -9.75
C ILE A 9 5.49 -8.96 -11.09
N GLU A 10 6.52 -9.69 -11.54
CA GLU A 10 7.22 -9.47 -12.80
C GLU A 10 6.30 -9.58 -14.03
N SER A 11 5.32 -10.49 -13.99
CA SER A 11 4.35 -10.68 -15.08
C SER A 11 3.25 -9.62 -15.09
N LEU A 12 2.94 -9.01 -13.94
CA LEU A 12 1.89 -7.99 -13.78
C LEU A 12 2.40 -6.57 -13.99
N ALA A 13 3.68 -6.32 -13.71
CA ALA A 13 4.27 -4.98 -13.75
C ALA A 13 4.04 -4.22 -15.08
N PRO A 14 4.16 -4.83 -16.28
CA PRO A 14 3.93 -4.12 -17.54
C PRO A 14 2.49 -3.62 -17.68
N GLY A 15 1.49 -4.47 -17.38
CA GLY A 15 0.08 -4.10 -17.50
C GLY A 15 -0.33 -3.01 -16.52
N LEU A 16 0.20 -3.07 -15.29
CA LEU A 16 -0.03 -2.04 -14.28
C LEU A 16 0.66 -0.72 -14.63
N ALA A 17 1.88 -0.76 -15.17
CA ALA A 17 2.58 0.44 -15.63
C ALA A 17 1.80 1.18 -16.73
N ASP A 18 1.17 0.44 -17.66
CA ASP A 18 0.33 1.02 -18.71
C ASP A 18 -0.94 1.68 -18.14
N VAL A 19 -1.50 1.14 -17.06
CA VAL A 19 -2.62 1.78 -16.32
C VAL A 19 -2.16 3.07 -15.66
N PHE A 20 -0.96 3.12 -15.08
CA PHE A 20 -0.49 4.30 -14.34
C PHE A 20 0.03 5.44 -15.25
N ALA A 21 0.54 5.12 -16.43
CA ALA A 21 1.18 6.06 -17.35
C ALA A 21 0.31 7.29 -17.75
N PRO A 22 -1.01 7.20 -17.92
CA PRO A 22 -1.85 8.35 -18.28
C PRO A 22 -2.14 9.31 -17.11
N HIS A 23 -1.95 8.87 -15.87
CA HIS A 23 -2.40 9.58 -14.67
C HIS A 23 -1.26 10.34 -13.99
N PRO A 24 -1.49 11.35 -13.14
CA PRO A 24 -0.41 12.13 -12.50
C PRO A 24 0.28 11.40 -11.33
N ILE A 25 0.84 10.23 -11.61
CA ILE A 25 1.52 9.35 -10.65
C ILE A 25 3.03 9.49 -10.87
N ALA A 26 3.74 9.90 -9.81
CA ALA A 26 5.19 10.00 -9.79
C ALA A 26 5.85 8.62 -9.59
N ALA A 27 5.28 7.78 -8.73
CA ALA A 27 5.70 6.40 -8.53
C ALA A 27 4.54 5.53 -8.01
N ALA A 28 4.60 4.22 -8.29
CA ALA A 28 3.68 3.24 -7.74
C ALA A 28 4.44 2.03 -7.17
N TYR A 29 3.92 1.46 -6.08
CA TYR A 29 4.54 0.34 -5.36
C TYR A 29 3.51 -0.74 -5.07
N ILE A 30 3.90 -2.02 -5.14
CA ILE A 30 3.15 -3.07 -4.45
C ILE A 30 3.66 -3.15 -3.02
N PHE A 31 2.76 -3.25 -2.05
CA PHE A 31 3.11 -3.45 -0.65
C PHE A 31 2.25 -4.56 -0.02
N GLY A 32 2.31 -4.71 1.30
CA GLY A 32 1.42 -5.62 2.02
C GLY A 32 1.83 -7.09 1.97
N SER A 33 0.84 -7.98 1.88
CA SER A 33 1.07 -9.43 1.87
C SER A 33 1.69 -9.89 0.55
N ALA A 34 1.33 -9.25 -0.56
CA ALA A 34 1.85 -9.53 -1.90
C ALA A 34 3.36 -9.25 -2.01
N ALA A 35 3.84 -8.14 -1.42
CA ALA A 35 5.27 -7.80 -1.42
C ALA A 35 6.15 -8.80 -0.63
N ARG A 36 5.57 -9.62 0.24
CA ARG A 36 6.29 -10.62 1.06
C ARG A 36 6.42 -12.00 0.41
N GLY A 37 6.14 -12.11 -0.89
CA GLY A 37 6.31 -13.36 -1.65
C GLY A 37 5.27 -14.43 -1.32
N GLN A 38 4.14 -14.05 -0.72
CA GLN A 38 3.03 -14.93 -0.36
C GLN A 38 1.83 -14.77 -1.31
N MET A 39 2.09 -14.38 -2.57
CA MET A 39 1.04 -14.24 -3.56
C MET A 39 0.39 -15.60 -3.83
N THR A 40 -0.89 -15.71 -3.48
CA THR A 40 -1.79 -16.75 -3.94
C THR A 40 -2.63 -16.20 -5.10
N PRO A 41 -3.27 -17.04 -5.91
CA PRO A 41 -4.21 -16.58 -6.95
C PRO A 41 -5.40 -15.76 -6.44
N PHE A 42 -5.59 -15.69 -5.12
CA PHE A 42 -6.65 -14.95 -4.44
C PHE A 42 -6.10 -13.82 -3.56
N SER A 43 -4.82 -13.49 -3.68
CA SER A 43 -4.22 -12.45 -2.84
C SER A 43 -4.66 -11.06 -3.29
N ASP A 44 -5.24 -10.31 -2.36
CA ASP A 44 -5.48 -8.88 -2.50
C ASP A 44 -4.15 -8.18 -2.82
N ILE A 45 -4.11 -7.42 -3.91
CA ILE A 45 -2.93 -6.67 -4.32
C ILE A 45 -3.04 -5.25 -3.76
N ASP A 46 -2.19 -4.94 -2.79
CA ASP A 46 -2.11 -3.58 -2.22
C ASP A 46 -1.17 -2.72 -3.09
N VAL A 47 -1.72 -1.68 -3.73
CA VAL A 47 -0.97 -0.74 -4.57
C VAL A 47 -0.92 0.63 -3.91
N ALA A 48 0.29 1.11 -3.65
CA ALA A 48 0.53 2.46 -3.14
C ALA A 48 0.93 3.40 -4.27
N LEU A 49 0.32 4.58 -4.31
CA LEU A 49 0.56 5.62 -5.30
C LEU A 49 1.17 6.87 -4.66
N LEU A 50 2.31 7.30 -5.20
CA LEU A 50 2.85 8.62 -4.95
C LEU A 50 2.42 9.53 -6.10
N LEU A 51 1.49 10.45 -5.84
CA LEU A 51 1.03 11.42 -6.82
C LEU A 51 2.01 12.58 -6.96
N THR A 52 2.12 13.12 -8.18
CA THR A 52 2.80 14.40 -8.40
C THR A 52 2.09 15.51 -7.61
N ALA A 53 2.88 16.33 -6.91
CA ALA A 53 2.35 17.34 -6.00
C ALA A 53 1.40 18.32 -6.72
N GLY A 54 0.20 18.51 -6.17
CA GLY A 54 -0.78 19.50 -6.65
C GLY A 54 -1.61 19.09 -7.86
N CYS A 55 -1.41 17.89 -8.43
CA CYS A 55 -2.16 17.45 -9.62
C CYS A 55 -3.58 16.94 -9.32
N VAL A 56 -3.82 16.40 -8.11
CA VAL A 56 -5.14 15.92 -7.67
C VAL A 56 -5.46 16.53 -6.31
N ALA A 57 -6.62 17.16 -6.20
CA ALA A 57 -7.10 17.72 -4.94
C ALA A 57 -7.36 16.60 -3.92
N LYS A 58 -7.04 16.84 -2.64
CA LYS A 58 -7.25 15.84 -1.56
C LYS A 58 -8.70 15.34 -1.48
N SER A 59 -9.67 16.19 -1.79
CA SER A 59 -11.10 15.85 -1.84
C SER A 59 -11.45 14.78 -2.90
N ASP A 60 -10.60 14.61 -3.91
CA ASP A 60 -10.82 13.67 -5.01
C ASP A 60 -9.91 12.45 -4.94
N HIS A 61 -9.06 12.35 -3.91
CA HIS A 61 -8.16 11.20 -3.72
C HIS A 61 -8.92 9.87 -3.69
N LEU A 62 -9.99 9.77 -2.90
CA LEU A 62 -10.79 8.53 -2.83
C LEU A 62 -11.41 8.17 -4.18
N LYS A 63 -11.89 9.15 -4.95
CA LYS A 63 -12.46 8.87 -6.29
C LYS A 63 -11.37 8.39 -7.24
N PHE A 64 -10.18 8.98 -7.14
CA PHE A 64 -9.04 8.62 -7.96
C PHE A 64 -8.56 7.19 -7.65
N GLU A 65 -8.44 6.83 -6.36
CA GLU A 65 -8.15 5.46 -5.90
C GLU A 65 -9.13 4.46 -6.50
N LEU A 66 -10.44 4.65 -6.28
CA LEU A 66 -11.49 3.77 -6.79
C LEU A 66 -11.51 3.68 -8.33
N SER A 67 -11.22 4.77 -9.02
CA SER A 67 -11.16 4.77 -10.49
C SER A 67 -10.01 3.92 -11.03
N LEU A 68 -8.87 3.94 -10.33
CA LEU A 68 -7.71 3.13 -10.68
C LEU A 68 -7.92 1.66 -10.33
N GLU A 69 -8.56 1.35 -9.21
CA GLU A 69 -8.96 -0.04 -8.88
C GLU A 69 -9.82 -0.64 -9.99
N ALA A 70 -10.82 0.12 -10.46
CA ALA A 70 -11.66 -0.32 -11.57
C ALA A 70 -10.89 -0.51 -12.88
N GLU A 71 -9.97 0.41 -13.21
CA GLU A 71 -9.14 0.32 -14.42
C GLU A 71 -8.16 -0.87 -14.37
N ILE A 72 -7.56 -1.14 -13.21
CA ILE A 72 -6.71 -2.31 -12.97
C ILE A 72 -7.53 -3.60 -13.12
N ALA A 73 -8.73 -3.65 -12.54
CA ALA A 73 -9.61 -4.80 -12.67
C ALA A 73 -9.99 -5.08 -14.13
N GLU A 74 -10.34 -4.04 -14.89
CA GLU A 74 -10.73 -4.16 -16.30
C GLU A 74 -9.56 -4.58 -17.21
N ARG A 75 -8.39 -3.96 -17.05
CA ARG A 75 -7.26 -4.15 -17.98
C ARG A 75 -6.34 -5.30 -17.60
N CYS A 76 -6.17 -5.56 -16.31
CA CYS A 76 -5.25 -6.58 -15.81
C CYS A 76 -5.98 -7.84 -15.29
N GLY A 77 -7.32 -7.82 -15.20
CA GLY A 77 -8.10 -8.93 -14.66
C GLY A 77 -7.91 -9.13 -13.15
N LEU A 78 -7.46 -8.10 -12.44
CA LEU A 78 -7.14 -8.12 -11.02
C LEU A 78 -8.28 -7.46 -10.23
N SER A 79 -9.31 -8.24 -9.89
CA SER A 79 -10.53 -7.72 -9.26
C SER A 79 -10.36 -7.35 -7.78
N GLU A 80 -9.36 -7.90 -7.09
CA GLU A 80 -9.07 -7.66 -5.67
C GLU A 80 -7.81 -6.80 -5.55
N THR A 81 -7.93 -5.50 -5.84
CA THR A 81 -6.82 -4.54 -5.72
C THR A 81 -7.25 -3.41 -4.78
N ASP A 82 -6.46 -3.10 -3.75
CA ASP A 82 -6.64 -1.91 -2.90
C ASP A 82 -5.63 -0.85 -3.31
N VAL A 83 -6.10 0.28 -3.83
CA VAL A 83 -5.25 1.38 -4.28
C VAL A 83 -5.26 2.49 -3.23
N ARG A 84 -4.06 2.91 -2.81
CA ARG A 84 -3.89 3.94 -1.77
C ARG A 84 -2.91 5.02 -2.16
N ILE A 85 -3.33 6.28 -2.06
CA ILE A 85 -2.46 7.44 -2.22
C ILE A 85 -1.67 7.66 -0.94
N ILE A 86 -0.34 7.67 -1.04
CA ILE A 86 0.54 7.76 0.13
C ILE A 86 1.03 9.18 0.42
N ASN A 87 0.71 10.19 -0.39
CA ASN A 87 1.18 11.57 -0.19
C ASN A 87 0.92 12.10 1.23
N ASP A 88 -0.27 11.82 1.75
CA ASP A 88 -0.76 12.30 3.05
C ASP A 88 -1.10 11.17 4.03
N ALA A 89 -0.75 9.92 3.69
CA ALA A 89 -1.03 8.79 4.56
C ALA A 89 -0.26 8.89 5.89
N PRO A 90 -0.74 8.23 6.97
CA PRO A 90 -0.02 8.20 8.24
C PRO A 90 1.43 7.72 8.06
N LEU A 91 2.37 8.28 8.84
CA LEU A 91 3.81 7.99 8.72
C LEU A 91 4.13 6.49 8.76
N ILE A 92 3.40 5.72 9.57
CA ILE A 92 3.57 4.26 9.65
C ILE A 92 3.19 3.54 8.35
N VAL A 93 2.17 4.02 7.65
CA VAL A 93 1.74 3.46 6.36
C VAL A 93 2.78 3.80 5.31
N ARG A 94 3.12 5.08 5.16
CA ARG A 94 4.11 5.55 4.17
C ARG A 94 5.47 4.88 4.38
N GLY A 95 5.92 4.82 5.64
CA GLY A 95 7.18 4.20 6.02
C GLY A 95 7.23 2.71 5.68
N ARG A 96 6.16 1.95 5.96
CA ARG A 96 6.06 0.55 5.55
C ARG A 96 6.09 0.37 4.04
N VAL A 97 5.23 1.09 3.31
CA VAL A 97 5.19 1.04 1.84
C VAL A 97 6.58 1.29 1.26
N LEU A 98 7.25 2.33 1.73
CA LEU A 98 8.54 2.72 1.18
C LEU A 98 9.68 1.84 1.66
N THR A 99 9.54 1.09 2.75
CA THR A 99 10.61 0.20 3.26
C THR A 99 10.48 -1.22 2.72
N GLU A 100 9.24 -1.73 2.65
CA GLU A 100 8.93 -3.12 2.32
C GLU A 100 8.35 -3.27 0.90
N GLY A 101 7.89 -2.19 0.28
CA GLY A 101 7.22 -2.22 -1.02
C GLY A 101 8.17 -2.42 -2.18
N VAL A 102 7.63 -3.02 -3.24
CA VAL A 102 8.32 -3.26 -4.52
C VAL A 102 7.89 -2.17 -5.50
N LEU A 103 8.85 -1.42 -6.03
CA LEU A 103 8.59 -0.38 -7.04
C LEU A 103 8.07 -1.02 -8.32
N LEU A 104 6.86 -0.62 -8.75
CA LEU A 104 6.24 -1.06 -10.00
C LEU A 104 6.41 -0.07 -11.14
N TYR A 105 6.31 1.21 -10.82
CA TYR A 105 6.28 2.27 -11.81
C TYR A 105 6.97 3.51 -11.26
N VAL A 106 7.73 4.18 -12.11
CA VAL A 106 8.33 5.47 -11.80
C VAL A 106 8.27 6.38 -13.03
N ARG A 107 7.85 7.61 -12.80
CA ARG A 107 7.87 8.70 -13.78
C ARG A 107 8.82 9.81 -13.36
N ASP A 108 8.78 10.17 -12.09
CA ASP A 108 9.58 11.23 -11.51
C ASP A 108 10.42 10.64 -10.36
N ASP A 109 11.61 10.18 -10.74
CA ASP A 109 12.50 9.47 -9.82
C ASP A 109 13.13 10.40 -8.79
N GLU A 110 13.38 11.66 -9.15
CA GLU A 110 13.92 12.67 -8.24
C GLU A 110 12.90 12.99 -7.13
N PHE A 111 11.65 13.28 -7.51
CA PHE A 111 10.58 13.50 -6.55
C PHE A 111 10.33 12.27 -5.65
N ARG A 112 10.39 11.07 -6.23
CA ARG A 112 10.27 9.81 -5.49
C ARG A 112 11.39 9.67 -4.46
N ILE A 113 12.65 9.86 -4.86
CA ILE A 113 13.83 9.69 -3.99
C ILE A 113 13.77 10.67 -2.81
N ASP A 114 13.40 11.92 -3.07
CA ASP A 114 13.27 12.94 -2.02
C ASP A 114 12.18 12.58 -1.02
N PHE A 115 11.00 12.18 -1.51
CA PHE A 115 9.89 11.74 -0.67
C PHE A 115 10.25 10.48 0.14
N GLU A 116 10.91 9.52 -0.49
CA GLU A 116 11.31 8.25 0.11
C GLU A 116 12.35 8.45 1.21
N THR A 117 13.39 9.24 0.93
CA THR A 117 14.48 9.53 1.88
C THR A 117 13.96 10.23 3.12
N ARG A 118 13.14 11.27 2.93
CA ARG A 118 12.52 12.00 4.04
C ARG A 118 11.63 11.08 4.88
N THR A 119 10.74 10.33 4.21
CA THR A 119 9.78 9.48 4.91
C THR A 119 10.45 8.35 5.67
N ARG A 120 11.47 7.70 5.09
CA ARG A 120 12.22 6.64 5.78
C ARG A 120 12.95 7.17 7.01
N THR A 121 13.55 8.36 6.92
CA THR A 121 14.21 9.00 8.06
C THR A 121 13.21 9.23 9.19
N GLU A 122 12.09 9.92 8.91
CA GLU A 122 11.03 10.15 9.89
C GLU A 122 10.47 8.83 10.47
N TYR A 123 10.30 7.82 9.61
CA TYR A 123 9.75 6.52 9.99
C TYR A 123 10.66 5.76 10.96
N PHE A 124 11.96 5.67 10.68
CA PHE A 124 12.91 4.96 11.55
C PHE A 124 13.13 5.68 12.87
N ASP A 125 13.09 7.00 12.90
CA ASP A 125 13.12 7.77 14.14
C ASP A 125 11.86 7.52 15.00
N PHE A 126 10.71 7.32 14.36
CA PHE A 126 9.44 7.10 15.04
C PHE A 126 9.17 5.62 15.41
N LEU A 127 9.84 4.67 14.73
CA LEU A 127 9.59 3.24 14.88
C LEU A 127 9.75 2.73 16.33
N PRO A 128 10.78 3.11 17.11
CA PRO A 128 10.92 2.67 18.50
C PRO A 128 9.75 3.11 19.39
N ALA A 129 9.20 4.31 19.16
CA ALA A 129 8.06 4.81 19.92
C ALA A 129 6.79 4.00 19.62
N VAL A 130 6.59 3.60 18.37
CA VAL A 130 5.47 2.76 17.95
C VAL A 130 5.58 1.36 18.53
N GLU A 131 6.77 0.78 18.53
CA GLU A 131 7.03 -0.54 19.14
C GLU A 131 6.74 -0.51 20.64
N TYR A 132 7.22 0.51 21.35
CA TYR A 132 6.92 0.71 22.77
C TYR A 132 5.42 0.81 23.05
N LEU A 133 4.69 1.64 22.29
CA LEU A 133 3.24 1.79 22.44
C LEU A 133 2.50 0.48 22.16
N ARG A 134 2.93 -0.26 21.12
CA ARG A 134 2.37 -1.55 20.76
C ARG A 134 2.55 -2.57 21.88
N GLU A 135 3.76 -2.67 22.44
CA GLU A 135 4.06 -3.56 23.56
C GLU A 135 3.24 -3.23 24.80
N ALA A 136 3.16 -1.94 25.15
CA ALA A 136 2.37 -1.46 26.28
C ALA A 136 0.87 -1.79 26.10
N PHE A 137 0.32 -1.55 24.90
CA PHE A 137 -1.06 -1.90 24.57
C PHE A 137 -1.32 -3.40 24.73
N PHE A 138 -0.49 -4.26 24.15
CA PHE A 138 -0.68 -5.70 24.28
C PHE A 138 -0.49 -6.20 25.72
N ALA A 139 0.40 -5.58 26.49
CA ALA A 139 0.55 -5.88 27.91
C ALA A 139 -0.70 -5.51 28.70
N ASP A 140 -1.34 -4.38 28.41
CA ASP A 140 -2.60 -3.96 29.02
C ASP A 140 -3.76 -4.89 28.63
N VAL A 141 -3.90 -5.23 27.33
CA VAL A 141 -4.92 -6.20 26.86
C VAL A 141 -4.75 -7.56 27.54
N ARG A 142 -3.51 -8.07 27.67
CA ARG A 142 -3.26 -9.33 28.40
C ARG A 142 -3.62 -9.25 29.88
N LYS A 143 -3.41 -8.10 30.53
CA LYS A 143 -3.75 -7.88 31.94
C LYS A 143 -5.26 -7.77 32.15
N ARG A 144 -6.00 -7.18 31.21
CA ARG A 144 -7.46 -7.02 31.28
C ARG A 144 -8.24 -8.29 30.92
N GLY A 145 -7.58 -9.26 30.28
CA GLY A 145 -8.26 -10.43 29.71
C GLY A 145 -9.00 -10.07 28.42
N LEU A 146 -9.14 -11.02 27.48
CA LEU A 146 -9.99 -10.88 26.29
C LEU A 146 -11.48 -11.08 26.66
N ASP A 147 -11.95 -10.46 27.74
CA ASP A 147 -13.36 -10.57 28.12
C ASP A 147 -14.17 -9.55 27.33
N GLY A 148 -14.54 -9.94 26.12
CA GLY A 148 -15.69 -9.37 25.45
C GLY A 148 -16.91 -9.61 26.34
N GLN A 149 -17.48 -8.54 26.90
CA GLN A 149 -18.76 -8.62 27.58
C GLN A 149 -19.83 -9.09 26.59
N HIS A 150 -20.14 -10.39 26.61
CA HIS A 150 -21.48 -10.86 26.31
C HIS A 150 -22.38 -10.34 27.43
N SER A 151 -22.95 -9.14 27.24
CA SER A 151 -24.16 -8.76 27.93
C SER A 151 -25.34 -9.29 27.13
N GLU A 152 -25.83 -10.46 27.52
CA GLU A 152 -27.23 -10.80 27.33
C GLU A 152 -28.09 -9.76 28.06
N ASN A 153 -29.03 -9.15 27.35
CA ASN A 153 -30.32 -8.73 27.85
C ASN A 153 -31.28 -8.51 26.68
#